data_AF-A0A377TSH1-F1
#
_entry.id   AF-A0A377TSH1-F1
#
_cell.length_a   1.000
_cell.length_b   1.000
_cell.length_c   1.000
_cell.angle_alpha   90.00
_cell.angle_beta   90.00
_cell.angle_gamma   90.00
#
_symmetry.space_group_name_H-M   'P 1'
#
loop_
_entity.id
_entity.type
_entity.pdbx_description
1 polymer ?
#
loop_
_entity_poly.entity_id
_entity_poly.type
_entity_poly.pdbx_seq_one_letter_code
_entity_poly.pdbx_strand_id
1 'polypeptide(L)' 'MHIANAREIALGQKGPETLGVKALNDTTLQVTLSQPNAAFLAMLAHPSLVPIDKVLVERFADNGPDQSISSPAARIS' A
#
# COMPACT_ATOMS: atom_id res chain seq x y z
N MET A 1 10.12 6.10 1.80
CA MET A 1 8.86 6.33 2.55
C MET A 1 9.11 6.08 4.03
N HIS A 2 8.73 7.00 4.92
CA HIS A 2 8.93 6.90 6.37
C HIS A 2 7.64 6.50 7.08
N ILE A 3 7.03 5.39 6.67
CA ILE A 3 5.85 4.84 7.35
C ILE A 3 6.34 4.09 8.59
N ALA A 4 5.63 4.22 9.72
CA ALA A 4 5.99 3.52 10.94
C ALA A 4 6.06 2.00 10.71
N ASN A 5 7.10 1.36 11.25
CA ASN A 5 7.40 -0.08 11.16
C ASN A 5 7.69 -0.63 9.75
N ALA A 6 7.67 0.18 8.70
CA ALA A 6 7.84 -0.30 7.33
C ALA A 6 9.22 -0.94 7.08
N ARG A 7 10.28 -0.41 7.71
CA ARG A 7 11.64 -0.94 7.57
C ARG A 7 11.79 -2.28 8.28
N GLU A 8 11.26 -2.38 9.49
CA GLU A 8 11.31 -3.60 10.30
C GLU A 8 10.51 -4.74 9.67
N ILE A 9 9.37 -4.43 9.03
CA ILE A 9 8.58 -5.40 8.26
C ILE A 9 9.36 -5.88 7.03
N ALA A 10 9.99 -4.96 6.29
CA ALA A 10 10.83 -5.33 5.14
C ALA A 10 12.03 -6.22 5.52
N LEU A 11 12.51 -6.09 6.76
CA LEU A 11 13.57 -6.93 7.33
C LEU A 11 13.05 -8.21 8.01
N GLY A 12 11.73 -8.47 7.99
CA GLY A 12 11.12 -9.64 8.62
C GLY A 12 11.10 -9.62 10.15
N GLN A 13 11.35 -8.47 10.77
CA GLN A 13 11.45 -8.33 12.23
C GLN A 13 10.09 -8.06 12.90
N LYS A 14 9.11 -7.59 12.12
CA LYS A 14 7.73 -7.37 12.57
C LYS A 14 6.75 -7.93 11.55
N GLY A 15 5.57 -8.33 12.02
CA GLY A 15 4.49 -8.78 11.15
C GLY A 15 3.85 -7.61 10.37
N PRO A 16 3.31 -7.88 9.17
CA PRO A 16 2.69 -6.87 8.31
C PRO A 16 1.51 -6.14 8.98
N GLU A 17 0.84 -6.78 9.93
CA GLU A 17 -0.26 -6.22 10.73
C GLU A 17 0.19 -5.04 11.62
N THR A 18 1.49 -4.89 11.86
CA THR A 18 2.05 -3.80 12.65
C THR A 18 2.41 -2.56 11.83
N LEU A 19 2.19 -2.59 10.51
CA LEU A 19 2.46 -1.45 9.64
C LEU A 19 1.67 -0.23 10.11
N GLY A 20 2.28 0.96 10.06
CA GLY A 20 1.63 2.23 10.43
C GLY A 20 0.50 2.68 9.52
N VAL A 21 -0.26 1.77 8.90
CA VAL A 21 -1.35 2.05 7.98
C VAL A 21 -2.61 1.35 8.50
N LYS A 22 -3.68 2.10 8.73
CA LYS A 22 -4.94 1.57 9.24
C LYS A 22 -6.12 2.21 8.51
N ALA A 23 -7.07 1.38 8.04
CA ALA A 23 -8.37 1.87 7.61
C ALA A 23 -9.20 2.21 8.86
N LEU A 24 -9.65 3.46 8.98
CA LEU A 24 -10.58 3.87 10.04
C LEU A 24 -12.03 3.53 9.67
N ASN A 25 -12.33 3.57 8.38
CA ASN A 25 -13.59 3.17 7.75
C ASN A 25 -13.33 2.95 6.24
N ASP A 26 -14.37 2.61 5.48
CA ASP A 26 -14.30 2.22 4.06
C ASP A 26 -13.68 3.29 3.15
N THR A 27 -13.68 4.56 3.55
CA THR A 27 -13.17 5.69 2.75
C THR A 27 -12.07 6.50 3.44
N THR A 28 -11.65 6.10 4.64
CA THR A 28 -10.68 6.85 5.45
C THR A 28 -9.49 5.97 5.82
N LEU A 29 -8.31 6.33 5.31
CA LEU A 29 -7.03 5.71 5.63
C LEU A 29 -6.22 6.61 6.57
N GLN A 30 -5.82 6.09 7.72
CA GLN A 30 -4.85 6.71 8.61
C GLN A 30 -3.46 6.14 8.33
N VAL A 31 -2.49 7.03 8.10
CA VAL A 31 -1.07 6.67 7.96
C VAL A 31 -0.25 7.38 9.02
N THR A 32 0.47 6.61 9.83
CA THR A 32 1.40 7.09 10.83
C THR A 32 2.82 7.06 10.27
N LEU A 33 3.46 8.22 10.25
CA LEU A 33 4.85 8.36 9.79
C LEU A 33 5.81 8.25 10.98
N SER A 34 6.97 7.63 10.75
CA SER A 34 8.05 7.59 11.76
C SER A 34 8.79 8.92 11.87
N GLN A 35 8.70 9.77 10.84
CA GLN A 35 9.30 11.11 10.80
C GLN A 35 8.38 12.05 9.98
N PRO A 36 8.34 13.37 10.31
CA PRO A 36 7.61 14.34 9.52
C PRO A 36 8.05 14.35 8.05
N ASN A 37 7.12 14.22 7.12
CA ASN A 37 7.42 14.28 5.68
C ASN A 37 6.35 15.09 4.93
N ALA A 38 6.70 16.33 4.56
CA ALA A 38 5.81 17.23 3.82
C ALA A 38 5.50 16.72 2.40
N ALA A 39 6.39 15.92 1.81
CA ALA A 39 6.19 15.35 0.48
C ALA A 39 5.35 14.05 0.51
N PHE A 40 4.91 13.58 1.68
CA PHE A 40 4.18 12.32 1.79
C PHE A 40 2.94 12.26 0.88
N LEU A 41 2.14 13.34 0.84
CA LEU A 41 0.97 13.42 -0.03
C LEU A 41 1.34 13.39 -1.52
N ALA A 42 2.44 14.05 -1.91
CA ALA A 42 2.92 14.01 -3.28
C ALA A 42 3.45 12.62 -3.67
N MET A 43 4.04 11.89 -2.72
CA MET A 43 4.50 10.51 -2.96
C MET A 43 3.34 9.55 -3.22
N LEU A 44 2.17 9.75 -2.59
CA LEU A 44 0.98 8.91 -2.82
C LEU A 44 0.47 8.95 -4.27
N ALA A 45 0.82 9.99 -5.03
CA ALA A 45 0.51 10.06 -6.46
C ALA A 45 1.40 9.14 -7.33
N HIS A 46 2.44 8.54 -6.76
CA HIS A 46 3.31 7.61 -7.49
C HIS A 46 2.56 6.29 -7.80
N PRO A 47 2.66 5.75 -9.03
CA PRO A 47 1.92 4.55 -9.45
C PRO A 47 2.15 3.32 -8.58
N SER A 48 3.30 3.19 -7.92
CA SER A 48 3.57 2.09 -6.97
C SER A 48 2.72 2.11 -5.70
N LEU A 49 1.99 3.19 -5.43
CA LEU A 49 1.14 3.35 -4.24
C LEU A 49 -0.35 3.40 -4.60
N VAL A 50 -0.70 3.12 -5.87
CA VAL A 50 -2.10 2.99 -6.24
C VAL A 50 -2.73 1.81 -5.48
N PRO A 51 -3.93 1.99 -4.91
CA PRO A 51 -4.61 0.92 -4.22
C PRO A 51 -4.88 -0.22 -5.21
N ILE A 52 -4.56 -1.44 -4.82
CA ILE A 52 -4.88 -2.65 -5.59
C ILE A 52 -6.11 -3.31 -4.95
N ASP A 53 -7.04 -3.78 -5.79
CA ASP A 53 -8.21 -4.51 -5.31
C ASP A 53 -7.81 -5.82 -4.62
N LYS A 54 -8.13 -5.92 -3.33
CA LYS A 54 -7.77 -7.07 -2.49
C LYS A 54 -8.42 -8.37 -2.97
N VAL A 55 -9.67 -8.33 -3.44
CA VAL A 55 -10.39 -9.52 -3.92
C VAL A 55 -9.72 -10.03 -5.20
N LEU A 56 -9.29 -9.12 -6.07
CA LEU A 56 -8.57 -9.46 -7.28
C LEU A 56 -7.18 -10.04 -6.93
N VAL A 57 -6.46 -9.44 -5.99
CA VAL A 57 -5.16 -9.95 -5.52
C VAL A 57 -5.31 -11.34 -4.92
N GLU A 58 -6.24 -11.56 -4.00
CA GLU A 58 -6.44 -12.88 -3.37
C GLU A 58 -6.85 -13.95 -4.38
N ARG A 59 -7.60 -13.58 -5.42
CA ARG A 59 -8.05 -14.51 -6.46
C ARG A 59 -6.98 -14.85 -7.50
N PHE A 60 -6.04 -13.93 -7.74
CA PHE A 60 -5.02 -14.08 -8.81
C PHE A 60 -3.58 -14.26 -8.29
N ALA A 61 -3.29 -13.97 -7.01
CA ALA A 61 -1.98 -14.18 -6.40
C ALA A 61 -1.58 -15.66 -6.33
N ASP A 62 -2.54 -16.58 -6.35
CA ASP A 62 -2.29 -18.03 -6.40
C ASP A 62 -1.89 -18.53 -7.80
N ASN A 63 -1.91 -17.67 -8.82
CA ASN A 63 -1.70 -18.05 -10.23
C ASN A 63 -0.47 -17.36 -10.86
N GLY A 64 0.73 -17.60 -10.31
CA GLY A 64 2.01 -17.45 -11.02
C GLY A 64 2.44 -16.02 -11.43
N PRO A 65 3.73 -15.82 -11.76
CA PRO A 65 4.39 -14.50 -11.79
C PRO A 65 4.05 -13.56 -12.97
N ASP A 66 3.01 -13.81 -13.77
CA ASP A 66 2.82 -13.15 -15.08
C ASP A 66 1.50 -12.39 -15.25
N GLN A 67 0.87 -11.89 -14.18
CA GLN A 67 -0.27 -10.99 -14.32
C GLN A 67 -0.06 -9.68 -13.55
N SER A 68 0.13 -8.59 -14.31
CA SER A 68 0.06 -7.23 -13.80
C SER A 68 -1.36 -6.95 -13.33
N ILE A 69 -1.58 -6.98 -12.02
CA ILE A 69 -2.86 -6.67 -11.39
C ILE A 69 -2.96 -5.15 -11.24
N SER A 70 -3.40 -4.44 -12.28
CA SER A 70 -3.62 -2.99 -12.22
C SER A 70 -5.07 -2.68 -11.83
N SER A 71 -5.27 -1.87 -10.79
CA SER A 71 -6.61 -1.36 -10.45
C SER A 71 -7.20 -0.51 -11.58
N PRO A 72 -8.54 -0.56 -11.80
CA PRO A 72 -9.21 0.17 -12.88
C PRO A 72 -9.17 1.70 -12.76
N ALA A 73 -8.64 2.25 -11.67
CA ALA A 73 -8.48 3.70 -11.48
C ALA A 73 -7.43 4.37 -12.39
N ALA A 74 -6.69 3.59 -13.20
CA ALA A 74 -5.67 4.10 -14.12
C ALA A 74 -6.13 4.21 -15.59
N ARG A 75 -7.39 3.92 -15.92
CA ARG A 75 -7.92 4.20 -17.28
C ARG A 75 -8.40 5.65 -17.37
N ILE A 76 -7.48 6.55 -17.74
CA ILE A 76 -7.82 7.86 -18.30
C ILE A 76 -7.40 7.88 -19.77
N SER A 77 -8.43 7.80 -20.61
CA SER A 77 -8.51 7.95 -22.07
C SER A 77 -7.76 6.96 -22.97
#